data_AF-A0A8T5BKD9-F1
#
_entry.id   AF-A0A8T5BKD9-F1
#
_cell.length_a   1.000
_cell.length_b   1.000
_cell.length_c   1.000
_cell.angle_alpha   90.00
_cell.angle_beta   90.00
_cell.angle_gamma   90.00
#
_symmetry.space_group_name_H-M   'P 1'
#
loop_
_entity.id
_entity.type
_entity.pdbx_description
1 polymer ?
#
loop_
_entity_poly.entity_id
_entity_poly.type
_entity_poly.pdbx_seq_one_letter_code
_entity_poly.pdbx_strand_id
1 'polypeptide(L)'
;MTKTFVGLFFVMSIAWYIYVSNATTFESFVLIGNHIYNSIYAEFFELESREGAVRKLLGLEPAPSIWRQIGYGYYLLTQFFILVGLLALVRALVKGKRYLNFNDVHVAFSFVNVLWLAAALLPYFSSYMGISRLYHVMLFFLSPFCILGGEAFFKYTLKKVKSIRANRRMLDSILIFAVLLPYFFFSTGLVFEVVGDLPQSFSLGLERMENSQDIETIFLLNHEYKWPQEDAVDKWLLKNGEKNVRIWMDYFATGTFSFIPLGYKSVFYRTSKIPNGDYVLLRYMNVVNGIFVEPIPGYKKEYDFYNTSEIYRLLTNFEKSKIYDNGASKIWR
;
A
#
# COMPACT_ATOMS: atom_id res chain seq x y z
N MET A 1 -31.68 -2.03 -28.62
CA MET A 1 -30.29 -2.48 -28.82
C MET A 1 -30.21 -3.99 -28.64
N THR A 2 -29.80 -4.71 -29.67
CA THR A 2 -29.70 -6.19 -29.67
C THR A 2 -28.46 -6.62 -28.88
N LYS A 3 -28.54 -7.68 -28.07
CA LYS A 3 -27.42 -8.21 -27.27
C LYS A 3 -26.13 -8.44 -28.10
N THR A 4 -26.30 -8.81 -29.37
CA THR A 4 -25.23 -8.99 -30.37
C THR A 4 -24.46 -7.70 -30.66
N PHE A 5 -25.16 -6.56 -30.78
CA PHE A 5 -24.51 -5.28 -31.03
C PHE A 5 -23.64 -4.85 -29.84
N VAL A 6 -24.15 -5.05 -28.62
CA VAL A 6 -23.40 -4.77 -27.39
C VAL A 6 -22.15 -5.65 -27.31
N GLY A 7 -22.30 -6.95 -27.57
CA GLY A 7 -21.16 -7.88 -27.62
C GLY A 7 -20.11 -7.47 -28.65
N LEU A 8 -20.53 -7.17 -29.89
CA LEU A 8 -19.63 -6.76 -30.96
C LEU A 8 -18.89 -5.45 -30.63
N PHE A 9 -19.59 -4.49 -30.02
CA PHE A 9 -18.98 -3.23 -29.57
C PHE A 9 -17.88 -3.46 -28.53
N PHE A 10 -18.10 -4.32 -27.53
CA PHE A 10 -17.07 -4.66 -26.54
C PHE A 10 -15.88 -5.37 -27.18
N VAL A 11 -16.12 -6.36 -28.04
CA VAL A 11 -15.06 -7.09 -28.74
C VAL A 11 -14.22 -6.15 -29.59
N MET A 12 -14.85 -5.28 -30.39
CA MET A 12 -14.13 -4.30 -31.20
C MET A 12 -13.36 -3.29 -30.36
N SER A 13 -13.92 -2.83 -29.24
CA SER A 13 -13.24 -1.88 -28.35
C SER A 13 -12.00 -2.51 -27.70
N ILE A 14 -12.10 -3.75 -27.23
CA ILE A 14 -10.97 -4.50 -26.66
C ILE A 14 -9.92 -4.80 -27.73
N ALA A 15 -10.33 -5.28 -28.91
CA ALA A 15 -9.42 -5.58 -30.01
C ALA A 15 -8.68 -4.32 -30.49
N TRP A 16 -9.38 -3.20 -30.59
CA TRP A 16 -8.78 -1.90 -30.91
C TRP A 16 -7.77 -1.48 -29.85
N TYR A 17 -8.11 -1.61 -28.56
CA TYR A 17 -7.19 -1.31 -27.47
C TYR A 17 -5.93 -2.19 -27.49
N ILE A 18 -6.08 -3.50 -27.73
CA ILE A 18 -4.95 -4.43 -27.86
C ILE A 18 -4.06 -4.01 -29.03
N TYR A 19 -4.65 -3.67 -30.17
CA TYR A 19 -3.90 -3.24 -31.34
C TYR A 19 -3.11 -1.95 -31.10
N VAL A 20 -3.75 -0.91 -30.55
CA VAL A 20 -3.11 0.40 -30.30
C VAL A 20 -2.03 0.32 -29.22
N SER A 21 -2.19 -0.56 -28.23
CA SER A 21 -1.21 -0.75 -27.15
C SER A 21 -0.08 -1.73 -27.49
N ASN A 22 0.01 -2.20 -28.75
CA ASN A 22 0.91 -3.28 -29.18
C ASN A 22 0.82 -4.52 -28.27
N ALA A 23 -0.37 -4.83 -27.78
CA ALA A 23 -0.67 -5.90 -26.84
C ALA A 23 0.11 -5.89 -25.50
N THR A 24 1.00 -4.94 -25.24
CA THR A 24 1.87 -4.93 -24.04
C THR A 24 1.10 -5.01 -22.71
N THR A 25 0.00 -4.26 -22.59
CA THR A 25 -0.86 -4.29 -21.39
C THR A 25 -1.66 -5.59 -21.30
N PHE A 26 -2.08 -6.13 -22.45
CA PHE A 26 -2.80 -7.40 -22.50
C PHE A 26 -1.90 -8.58 -22.14
N GLU A 27 -0.68 -8.63 -22.69
CA GLU A 27 0.34 -9.63 -22.34
C GLU A 27 0.66 -9.58 -20.85
N SER A 28 0.86 -8.38 -20.29
CA SER A 28 1.07 -8.20 -18.86
C SER A 28 -0.10 -8.77 -18.04
N PHE A 29 -1.35 -8.51 -18.44
CA PHE A 29 -2.53 -9.04 -17.79
C PHE A 29 -2.59 -10.58 -17.86
N VAL A 30 -2.31 -11.16 -19.02
CA VAL A 30 -2.27 -12.63 -19.20
C VAL A 30 -1.16 -13.26 -18.37
N LEU A 31 0.03 -12.65 -18.33
CA LEU A 31 1.16 -13.12 -17.52
C LEU A 31 0.84 -13.08 -16.02
N ILE A 32 0.24 -11.98 -15.54
CA ILE A 32 -0.23 -11.85 -14.16
C ILE A 32 -1.30 -12.92 -13.86
N GLY A 33 -2.27 -13.10 -14.76
CA GLY A 33 -3.31 -14.12 -14.62
C GLY A 33 -2.74 -15.54 -14.54
N ASN A 34 -1.78 -15.87 -15.41
CA ASN A 34 -1.10 -17.16 -15.40
C ASN A 34 -0.29 -17.37 -14.11
N HIS A 35 0.41 -16.33 -13.63
CA HIS A 35 1.13 -16.39 -12.35
C HIS A 35 0.18 -16.64 -11.18
N ILE A 36 -0.92 -15.88 -11.08
CA ILE A 36 -1.92 -16.06 -10.02
C ILE A 36 -2.51 -17.48 -10.08
N TYR A 37 -2.89 -17.95 -11.27
CA TYR A 37 -3.46 -19.28 -11.44
C TYR A 37 -2.50 -20.38 -10.97
N ASN A 38 -1.23 -20.33 -11.37
CA ASN A 38 -0.23 -21.31 -10.96
C ASN A 38 0.08 -21.24 -9.46
N SER A 39 0.15 -20.03 -8.89
CA SER A 39 0.37 -19.82 -7.45
C SER A 39 -0.82 -20.25 -6.59
N ILE A 40 -2.06 -20.29 -7.09
CA ILE A 40 -3.19 -20.84 -6.33
C ILE A 40 -3.01 -22.35 -6.08
N TYR A 41 -2.43 -23.10 -7.02
CA TYR A 41 -2.24 -24.53 -6.79
C TYR A 41 -1.04 -24.84 -5.90
N ALA A 42 0.04 -24.06 -6.03
CA ALA A 42 1.27 -24.30 -5.28
C ALA A 42 1.31 -23.61 -3.91
N GLU A 43 0.77 -22.39 -3.80
CA GLU A 43 1.08 -21.45 -2.70
C GLU A 43 -0.17 -20.93 -1.97
N PHE A 44 -1.36 -21.48 -2.24
CA PHE A 44 -2.60 -20.99 -1.61
C PHE A 44 -2.62 -21.13 -0.08
N PHE A 45 -2.00 -22.18 0.43
CA PHE A 45 -1.79 -22.39 1.87
C PHE A 45 -0.50 -21.75 2.38
N GLU A 46 0.41 -21.34 1.49
CA GLU A 46 1.62 -20.62 1.86
C GLU A 46 1.25 -19.16 2.16
N LEU A 47 1.39 -18.78 3.42
CA LEU A 47 0.97 -17.47 3.88
C LEU A 47 2.01 -16.36 3.55
N GLU A 48 3.22 -16.75 3.14
CA GLU A 48 4.30 -15.84 2.75
C GLU A 48 4.09 -15.21 1.37
N SER A 49 3.34 -15.87 0.49
CA SER A 49 2.98 -15.40 -0.86
C SER A 49 1.93 -14.27 -0.86
N ARG A 50 1.36 -13.96 0.31
CA ARG A 50 0.35 -12.91 0.51
C ARG A 50 1.00 -11.55 0.71
N GLU A 51 0.28 -10.48 0.38
CA GLU A 51 0.81 -9.13 0.56
C GLU A 51 1.10 -8.84 2.04
N GLY A 52 2.22 -8.15 2.32
CA GLY A 52 2.63 -7.78 3.68
C GLY A 52 1.56 -7.07 4.51
N ALA A 53 0.70 -6.23 3.90
CA ALA A 53 -0.42 -5.61 4.62
C ALA A 53 -1.45 -6.65 5.11
N VAL A 54 -1.73 -7.67 4.30
CA VAL A 54 -2.61 -8.79 4.66
C VAL A 54 -1.93 -9.70 5.69
N ARG A 55 -0.63 -9.97 5.55
CA ARG A 55 0.15 -10.76 6.53
C ARG A 55 0.17 -10.10 7.92
N LYS A 56 0.43 -8.79 7.98
CA LYS A 56 0.38 -8.00 9.22
C LYS A 56 -1.01 -8.02 9.86
N LEU A 57 -2.06 -7.85 9.05
CA LEU A 57 -3.43 -7.91 9.52
C LEU A 57 -3.81 -9.29 10.07
N LEU A 58 -3.31 -10.37 9.47
CA LEU A 58 -3.51 -11.74 9.93
C LEU A 58 -2.63 -12.14 11.14
N GLY A 59 -1.77 -11.24 11.63
CA GLY A 59 -0.89 -11.48 12.77
C GLY A 59 0.28 -12.42 12.47
N LEU A 60 0.63 -12.57 11.19
CA LEU A 60 1.70 -13.46 10.73
C LEU A 60 3.07 -12.79 10.71
N GLU A 61 3.10 -11.46 10.76
CA GLU A 61 4.29 -10.67 11.01
C GLU A 61 4.16 -10.03 12.40
N PRO A 62 5.23 -10.01 13.21
CA PRO A 62 5.20 -9.37 14.51
C PRO A 62 4.86 -7.89 14.32
N ALA A 63 3.79 -7.45 14.97
CA ALA A 63 3.49 -6.03 15.01
C ALA A 63 4.59 -5.29 15.81
N PRO A 64 5.08 -4.14 15.34
CA PRO A 64 6.13 -3.38 16.03
C PRO A 64 5.76 -3.01 17.47
N SER A 65 4.47 -2.84 17.74
CA SER A 65 3.96 -2.36 19.03
C SER A 65 2.62 -3.00 19.39
N ILE A 66 2.29 -2.99 20.68
CA ILE A 66 0.96 -3.41 21.17
C ILE A 66 -0.16 -2.54 20.61
N TRP A 67 0.09 -1.24 20.39
CA TRP A 67 -0.88 -0.31 19.83
C TRP A 67 -1.23 -0.67 18.38
N ARG A 68 -0.25 -1.15 17.61
CA ARG A 68 -0.47 -1.64 16.25
C ARG A 68 -1.29 -2.93 16.23
N GLN A 69 -1.06 -3.83 17.19
CA GLN A 69 -1.91 -5.03 17.34
C GLN A 69 -3.36 -4.65 17.65
N ILE A 70 -3.59 -3.69 18.55
CA ILE A 70 -4.93 -3.19 18.85
C ILE A 70 -5.57 -2.56 17.61
N GLY A 71 -4.82 -1.75 16.86
CA GLY A 71 -5.26 -1.17 15.58
C GLY A 71 -5.68 -2.25 14.58
N TYR A 72 -4.86 -3.28 14.38
CA TYR A 72 -5.20 -4.44 13.53
C TYR A 72 -6.45 -5.17 14.03
N GLY A 73 -6.63 -5.29 15.35
CA GLY A 73 -7.86 -5.80 15.95
C GLY A 73 -9.09 -5.01 15.52
N TYR A 74 -9.03 -3.68 15.48
CA TYR A 74 -10.13 -2.83 15.00
C TYR A 74 -10.38 -3.00 13.49
N TYR A 75 -9.34 -3.15 12.67
CA TYR A 75 -9.50 -3.47 11.25
C TYR A 75 -10.20 -4.83 11.05
N LEU A 76 -9.78 -5.87 11.78
CA LEU A 76 -10.43 -7.18 11.74
C LEU A 76 -11.88 -7.14 12.27
N LEU A 77 -12.14 -6.36 13.32
CA LEU A 77 -13.47 -6.20 13.90
C LEU A 77 -14.45 -5.59 12.90
N THR A 78 -14.04 -4.56 12.17
CA THR A 78 -14.88 -3.94 11.13
C THR A 78 -15.13 -4.89 9.95
N GLN A 79 -14.12 -5.66 9.54
CA GLN A 79 -14.31 -6.74 8.54
C GLN A 79 -15.30 -7.81 9.00
N PHE A 80 -15.17 -8.23 10.26
CA PHE A 80 -16.09 -9.18 10.86
C PHE A 80 -17.54 -8.66 10.82
N PHE A 81 -17.77 -7.39 11.19
CA PHE A 81 -19.11 -6.81 11.11
C PHE A 81 -19.64 -6.71 9.69
N ILE A 82 -18.81 -6.38 8.69
CA ILE A 82 -19.21 -6.42 7.28
C ILE A 82 -19.72 -7.83 6.91
N LEU A 83 -18.98 -8.88 7.28
CA LEU A 83 -19.39 -10.27 7.03
C LEU A 83 -20.71 -10.62 7.73
N VAL A 84 -20.89 -10.23 9.00
CA VAL A 84 -22.16 -10.46 9.73
C VAL A 84 -23.32 -9.72 9.05
N GLY A 85 -23.12 -8.48 8.62
CA GLY A 85 -24.13 -7.68 7.92
C GLY A 85 -24.54 -8.30 6.59
N LEU A 86 -23.58 -8.82 5.82
CA LEU A 86 -23.84 -9.54 4.57
C LEU A 86 -24.59 -10.85 4.80
N LEU A 87 -24.21 -11.63 5.81
CA LEU A 87 -24.94 -12.85 6.17
C LEU A 87 -26.38 -12.55 6.59
N ALA A 88 -26.61 -11.43 7.28
CA ALA A 88 -27.95 -10.98 7.63
C ALA A 88 -28.78 -10.60 6.38
N LEU A 89 -28.16 -9.91 5.41
CA LEU A 89 -28.76 -9.61 4.12
C LEU A 89 -29.13 -10.89 3.36
N VAL A 90 -28.20 -11.84 3.20
CA VAL A 90 -28.46 -13.12 2.50
C VAL A 90 -29.62 -13.87 3.16
N ARG A 91 -29.62 -13.98 4.50
CA ARG A 91 -30.71 -14.64 5.23
C ARG A 91 -32.06 -13.98 5.01
N ALA A 92 -32.10 -12.65 4.88
CA ALA A 92 -33.33 -11.92 4.64
C ALA A 92 -33.83 -12.10 3.20
N LEU A 93 -32.93 -12.08 2.20
CA LEU A 93 -33.24 -12.36 0.80
C LEU A 93 -33.81 -13.78 0.62
N VAL A 94 -33.19 -14.80 1.23
CA VAL A 94 -33.68 -16.19 1.20
C VAL A 94 -35.08 -16.32 1.82
N LYS A 95 -35.40 -15.49 2.83
CA LYS A 95 -36.72 -15.45 3.46
C LYS A 95 -37.74 -14.57 2.72
N GLY A 96 -37.41 -14.08 1.52
CA GLY A 96 -38.27 -13.20 0.74
C GLY A 96 -38.55 -11.84 1.39
N LYS A 97 -37.74 -11.44 2.38
CA LYS A 97 -37.88 -10.16 3.06
C LYS A 97 -36.93 -9.15 2.44
N ARG A 98 -37.44 -7.96 2.09
CA ARG A 98 -36.57 -6.83 1.79
C ARG A 98 -35.79 -6.46 3.05
N TYR A 99 -34.48 -6.64 2.99
CA TYR A 99 -33.57 -6.19 4.03
C TYR A 99 -33.20 -4.75 3.74
N LEU A 100 -33.90 -3.82 4.43
CA LEU A 100 -33.78 -2.37 4.23
C LEU A 100 -34.18 -1.91 2.82
N ASN A 101 -34.32 -0.60 2.64
CA ASN A 101 -34.65 0.04 1.36
C ASN A 101 -33.44 0.10 0.42
N PHE A 102 -32.59 -0.94 0.42
CA PHE A 102 -31.48 -0.99 -0.54
C PHE A 102 -32.02 -1.27 -1.92
N ASN A 103 -31.50 -0.53 -2.90
CA ASN A 103 -31.74 -0.80 -4.30
C ASN A 103 -31.08 -2.14 -4.68
N ASP A 104 -31.74 -2.95 -5.51
CA ASP A 104 -31.23 -4.23 -6.01
C ASP A 104 -29.84 -4.06 -6.67
N VAL A 105 -29.60 -2.90 -7.30
CA VAL A 105 -28.30 -2.53 -7.87
C VAL A 105 -27.22 -2.44 -6.79
N HIS A 106 -27.50 -1.80 -5.64
CA HIS A 106 -26.54 -1.68 -4.55
C HIS A 106 -26.21 -3.06 -3.94
N VAL A 107 -27.23 -3.92 -3.81
CA VAL A 107 -27.04 -5.30 -3.35
C VAL A 107 -26.12 -6.07 -4.30
N ALA A 108 -26.36 -5.99 -5.61
CA ALA A 108 -25.51 -6.64 -6.62
C ALA A 108 -24.06 -6.14 -6.55
N PHE A 109 -23.83 -4.82 -6.49
CA PHE A 109 -22.49 -4.27 -6.33
C PHE A 109 -21.82 -4.73 -5.03
N SER A 110 -22.57 -4.83 -3.94
CA SER A 110 -22.03 -5.28 -2.66
C SER A 110 -21.49 -6.71 -2.76
N PHE A 111 -22.22 -7.63 -3.40
CA PHE A 111 -21.73 -9.00 -3.63
C PHE A 111 -20.47 -9.05 -4.49
N VAL A 112 -20.40 -8.23 -5.55
CA VAL A 112 -19.18 -8.13 -6.38
C VAL A 112 -18.00 -7.65 -5.54
N ASN A 113 -18.18 -6.62 -4.71
CA ASN A 113 -17.11 -6.12 -3.84
C ASN A 113 -16.66 -7.14 -2.78
N VAL A 114 -17.53 -8.02 -2.31
CA VAL A 114 -17.15 -9.13 -1.41
C VAL A 114 -16.27 -10.15 -2.14
N LEU A 115 -16.58 -10.47 -3.40
CA LEU A 115 -15.73 -11.35 -4.20
C LEU A 115 -14.34 -10.75 -4.42
N TRP A 116 -14.28 -9.43 -4.67
CA TRP A 116 -13.00 -8.71 -4.75
C TRP A 116 -12.21 -8.75 -3.43
N LEU A 117 -12.88 -8.59 -2.29
CA LEU A 117 -12.24 -8.69 -0.98
C LEU A 117 -11.75 -10.13 -0.71
N ALA A 118 -12.49 -11.15 -1.14
CA ALA A 118 -12.05 -12.54 -1.05
C ALA A 118 -10.86 -12.82 -1.98
N ALA A 119 -10.87 -12.25 -3.20
CA ALA A 119 -9.77 -12.36 -4.14
C ALA A 119 -8.48 -11.71 -3.61
N ALA A 120 -8.59 -10.70 -2.73
CA ALA A 120 -7.45 -10.12 -2.03
C ALA A 120 -6.66 -11.12 -1.16
N LEU A 121 -7.30 -12.22 -0.74
CA LEU A 121 -6.66 -13.28 0.03
C LEU A 121 -5.85 -14.25 -0.85
N LEU A 122 -5.97 -14.15 -2.18
CA LEU A 122 -5.23 -15.00 -3.12
C LEU A 122 -3.74 -14.60 -3.14
N PRO A 123 -2.83 -15.58 -3.32
CA PRO A 123 -1.40 -15.33 -3.38
C PRO A 123 -1.06 -14.35 -4.52
N TYR A 124 -0.17 -13.40 -4.25
CA TYR A 124 0.26 -12.31 -5.15
C TYR A 124 -0.80 -11.34 -5.71
N PHE A 125 -2.08 -11.69 -5.67
CA PHE A 125 -3.17 -10.90 -6.26
C PHE A 125 -3.22 -9.47 -5.69
N SER A 126 -3.15 -9.38 -4.37
CA SER A 126 -3.17 -8.14 -3.61
C SER A 126 -2.02 -7.20 -3.98
N SER A 127 -0.82 -7.76 -4.17
CA SER A 127 0.40 -7.04 -4.53
C SER A 127 0.37 -6.48 -5.95
N TYR A 128 -0.20 -7.21 -6.92
CA TYR A 128 -0.31 -6.74 -8.31
C TYR A 128 -1.39 -5.67 -8.48
N MET A 129 -2.47 -5.75 -7.70
CA MET A 129 -3.64 -4.88 -7.87
C MET A 129 -3.62 -3.63 -6.98
N GLY A 130 -2.70 -3.54 -6.02
CA GLY A 130 -2.61 -2.43 -5.08
C GLY A 130 -3.85 -2.38 -4.17
N ILE A 131 -4.03 -3.42 -3.34
CA ILE A 131 -5.27 -3.66 -2.61
C ILE A 131 -5.73 -2.48 -1.75
N SER A 132 -4.82 -1.67 -1.22
CA SER A 132 -5.16 -0.51 -0.38
C SER A 132 -6.14 0.42 -1.11
N ARG A 133 -5.89 0.70 -2.40
CA ARG A 133 -6.75 1.58 -3.21
C ARG A 133 -8.09 0.92 -3.52
N LEU A 134 -8.06 -0.36 -3.91
CA LEU A 134 -9.28 -1.10 -4.18
C LEU A 134 -10.15 -1.20 -2.94
N TYR A 135 -9.55 -1.44 -1.78
CA TYR A 135 -10.23 -1.54 -0.50
C TYR A 135 -10.99 -0.26 -0.15
N HIS A 136 -10.41 0.93 -0.38
CA HIS A 136 -11.13 2.19 -0.21
C HIS A 136 -12.37 2.32 -1.11
N VAL A 137 -12.28 1.85 -2.37
CA VAL A 137 -13.43 1.85 -3.29
C VAL A 137 -14.49 0.84 -2.84
N MET A 138 -14.08 -0.36 -2.42
CA MET A 138 -14.98 -1.41 -1.93
C MET A 138 -15.75 -0.96 -0.69
N LEU A 139 -15.11 -0.22 0.22
CA LEU A 139 -15.74 0.28 1.45
C LEU A 139 -16.93 1.21 1.22
N PHE A 140 -17.03 1.91 0.09
CA PHE A 140 -18.24 2.69 -0.23
C PHE A 140 -19.49 1.83 -0.29
N PHE A 141 -19.36 0.61 -0.81
CA PHE A 141 -20.47 -0.35 -0.90
C PHE A 141 -20.59 -1.20 0.37
N LEU A 142 -19.46 -1.55 1.00
CA LEU A 142 -19.44 -2.47 2.13
C LEU A 142 -19.70 -1.82 3.49
N SER A 143 -19.43 -0.52 3.65
CA SER A 143 -19.55 0.17 4.94
C SER A 143 -20.95 0.15 5.57
N PRO A 144 -22.09 0.20 4.83
CA PRO A 144 -23.41 0.06 5.45
C PRO A 144 -23.58 -1.29 6.15
N PHE A 145 -22.96 -2.35 5.62
CA PHE A 145 -23.02 -3.69 6.23
C PHE A 145 -22.22 -3.78 7.52
N CYS A 146 -21.17 -2.97 7.71
CA CYS A 146 -20.47 -2.86 8.98
C CYS A 146 -21.42 -2.39 10.10
N ILE A 147 -22.20 -1.35 9.83
CA ILE A 147 -23.17 -0.81 10.81
C ILE A 147 -24.26 -1.84 11.11
N LEU A 148 -24.83 -2.45 10.06
CA LEU A 148 -25.91 -3.43 10.20
C LEU A 148 -25.46 -4.71 10.90
N GLY A 149 -24.26 -5.19 10.58
CA GLY A 149 -23.66 -6.35 11.22
C GLY A 149 -23.33 -6.09 12.67
N GLY A 150 -22.79 -4.91 12.97
CA GLY A 150 -22.56 -4.46 14.34
C GLY A 150 -23.85 -4.37 15.16
N GLU A 151 -24.92 -3.77 14.62
CA GLU A 151 -26.23 -3.72 15.28
C GLU A 151 -26.77 -5.12 15.56
N ALA A 152 -26.72 -6.01 14.56
CA ALA A 152 -27.16 -7.40 14.70
C ALA A 152 -26.34 -8.16 15.75
N PHE A 153 -25.02 -7.97 15.76
CA PHE A 153 -24.11 -8.61 16.70
C PHE A 153 -24.35 -8.14 18.15
N PHE A 154 -24.39 -6.83 18.38
CA PHE A 154 -24.62 -6.28 19.72
C PHE A 154 -26.01 -6.60 20.24
N LYS A 155 -27.03 -6.55 19.39
CA LYS A 155 -28.39 -6.96 19.77
C LYS A 155 -28.45 -8.43 20.19
N TYR A 156 -27.74 -9.31 19.49
CA TYR A 156 -27.68 -10.74 19.81
C TYR A 156 -26.91 -11.00 21.11
N THR A 157 -25.75 -10.39 21.29
CA THR A 157 -24.90 -10.56 22.48
C THR A 157 -25.56 -9.98 23.73
N LEU A 158 -26.11 -8.75 23.67
CA LEU A 158 -26.81 -8.14 24.81
C LEU A 158 -28.06 -8.90 25.22
N LYS A 159 -28.78 -9.51 24.26
CA LYS A 159 -29.92 -10.38 24.56
C LYS A 159 -29.51 -11.63 25.34
N LYS A 160 -28.33 -12.21 25.03
CA LYS A 160 -27.80 -13.37 25.78
C LYS A 160 -27.42 -13.03 27.22
N VAL A 161 -27.00 -11.79 27.46
CA VAL A 161 -26.63 -11.31 28.81
C VAL A 161 -27.86 -11.16 29.73
N LYS A 162 -29.09 -11.46 29.25
CA LYS A 162 -30.39 -11.53 29.98
C LYS A 162 -30.79 -10.30 30.82
N SER A 163 -29.93 -9.29 30.96
CA SER A 163 -30.10 -8.18 31.90
C SER A 163 -30.37 -6.82 31.23
N ILE A 164 -30.22 -6.70 29.91
CA ILE A 164 -30.31 -5.39 29.23
C ILE A 164 -31.19 -5.47 27.99
N ARG A 165 -32.29 -4.70 27.99
CA ARG A 165 -33.12 -4.49 26.80
C ARG A 165 -32.47 -3.41 25.94
N ALA A 166 -31.68 -3.84 24.95
CA ALA A 166 -30.98 -2.92 24.07
C ALA A 166 -31.96 -2.07 23.24
N ASN A 167 -31.93 -0.75 23.45
CA ASN A 167 -32.61 0.22 22.59
C ASN A 167 -31.68 0.59 21.42
N ARG A 168 -32.26 0.98 20.28
CA ARG A 168 -31.53 1.39 19.07
C ARG A 168 -30.48 2.48 19.37
N ARG A 169 -30.86 3.54 20.09
CA ARG A 169 -29.92 4.61 20.49
C ARG A 169 -28.69 4.10 21.26
N MET A 170 -28.88 3.07 22.09
CA MET A 170 -27.79 2.48 22.86
C MET A 170 -26.85 1.67 21.96
N LEU A 171 -27.41 0.91 21.00
CA LEU A 171 -26.63 0.18 20.00
C LEU A 171 -25.83 1.13 19.11
N ASP A 172 -26.46 2.21 18.64
CA ASP A 172 -25.80 3.25 17.83
C ASP A 172 -24.65 3.89 18.62
N SER A 173 -24.87 4.20 19.90
CA SER A 173 -23.83 4.77 20.77
C SER A 173 -22.66 3.81 20.97
N ILE A 174 -22.92 2.52 21.21
CA ILE A 174 -21.86 1.50 21.33
C ILE A 174 -21.09 1.39 20.01
N LEU A 175 -21.76 1.35 18.88
CA LEU A 175 -21.10 1.29 17.56
C LEU A 175 -20.22 2.50 17.31
N ILE A 176 -20.69 3.70 17.64
CA ILE A 176 -19.92 4.93 17.45
C ILE A 176 -18.71 4.93 18.38
N PHE A 177 -18.91 4.83 19.70
CA PHE A 177 -17.85 5.07 20.68
C PHE A 177 -16.91 3.88 20.88
N ALA A 178 -17.40 2.65 20.80
CA ALA A 178 -16.58 1.47 21.04
C ALA A 178 -15.92 0.92 19.76
N VAL A 179 -16.43 1.27 18.57
CA VAL A 179 -15.98 0.67 17.30
C VAL A 179 -15.50 1.73 16.32
N LEU A 180 -16.40 2.61 15.83
CA LEU A 180 -16.09 3.51 14.72
C LEU A 180 -15.10 4.60 15.10
N LEU A 181 -15.23 5.18 16.29
CA LEU A 181 -14.37 6.26 16.77
C LEU A 181 -12.94 5.76 17.08
N PRO A 182 -12.75 4.63 17.79
CA PRO A 182 -11.43 4.01 17.90
C PRO A 182 -10.84 3.62 16.55
N TYR A 183 -11.63 2.96 15.68
CA TYR A 183 -11.20 2.63 14.32
C TYR A 183 -10.72 3.88 13.57
N PHE A 184 -11.46 4.99 13.66
CA PHE A 184 -11.07 6.26 13.06
C PHE A 184 -9.73 6.77 13.59
N PHE A 185 -9.51 6.78 14.91
CA PHE A 185 -8.24 7.24 15.50
C PHE A 185 -7.04 6.34 15.14
N PHE A 186 -7.22 5.03 15.08
CA PHE A 186 -6.17 4.13 14.58
C PHE A 186 -5.93 4.33 13.09
N SER A 187 -6.99 4.49 12.29
CA SER A 187 -6.89 4.62 10.84
C SER A 187 -6.22 5.93 10.39
N THR A 188 -6.43 7.02 11.14
CA THR A 188 -5.78 8.31 10.92
C THR A 188 -4.35 8.35 11.44
N GLY A 189 -3.93 7.35 12.21
CA GLY A 189 -2.61 7.30 12.84
C GLY A 189 -2.45 8.18 14.08
N LEU A 190 -3.52 8.82 14.55
CA LEU A 190 -3.47 9.71 15.72
C LEU A 190 -2.98 8.98 16.98
N VAL A 191 -3.41 7.73 17.19
CA VAL A 191 -2.97 6.94 18.34
C VAL A 191 -1.46 6.72 18.32
N PHE A 192 -0.90 6.42 17.14
CA PHE A 192 0.55 6.17 16.99
C PHE A 192 1.37 7.44 17.21
N GLU A 193 0.81 8.60 16.88
CA GLU A 193 1.44 9.87 17.18
C GLU A 193 1.50 10.13 18.69
N VAL A 194 0.35 9.98 19.38
CA VAL A 194 0.26 10.21 20.83
C VAL A 194 1.14 9.26 21.64
N VAL A 195 1.25 8.00 21.24
CA VAL A 195 1.99 6.98 21.99
C VAL A 195 3.48 6.90 21.64
N GLY A 196 3.98 7.74 20.73
CA GLY A 196 5.41 7.71 20.36
C GLY A 196 5.80 6.55 19.44
N ASP A 197 4.84 5.87 18.81
CA ASP A 197 5.11 4.73 17.91
C ASP A 197 5.42 5.21 16.49
N LEU A 198 5.95 4.31 15.65
CA LEU A 198 6.23 4.53 14.24
C LEU A 198 5.04 5.24 13.58
N PRO A 199 5.23 6.44 13.01
CA PRO A 199 4.13 7.22 12.47
C PRO A 199 3.46 6.52 11.29
N GLN A 200 2.13 6.56 11.26
CA GLN A 200 1.32 6.09 10.12
C GLN A 200 0.85 7.26 9.24
N SER A 201 0.71 8.46 9.82
CA SER A 201 0.30 9.66 9.10
C SER A 201 1.44 10.64 9.08
N PHE A 202 1.94 10.92 7.87
CA PHE A 202 2.98 11.90 7.63
C PHE A 202 2.56 13.29 8.14
N SER A 203 1.35 13.73 7.82
CA SER A 203 0.87 15.07 8.18
C SER A 203 0.75 15.30 9.68
N LEU A 204 0.56 14.23 10.47
CA LEU A 204 0.48 14.33 11.93
C LEU A 204 1.85 14.21 12.60
N GLY A 205 2.75 13.41 12.02
CA GLY A 205 4.04 13.08 12.63
C GLY A 205 5.25 13.82 12.07
N LEU A 206 5.09 14.68 11.06
CA LEU A 206 6.21 15.28 10.32
C LEU A 206 7.30 15.86 11.23
N GLU A 207 6.95 16.76 12.14
CA GLU A 207 7.90 17.40 13.04
C GLU A 207 8.63 16.39 13.93
N ARG A 208 7.92 15.38 14.44
CA ARG A 208 8.50 14.31 15.25
C ARG A 208 9.43 13.43 14.42
N MET A 209 9.03 13.12 13.18
CA MET A 209 9.81 12.30 12.25
C MET A 209 11.11 12.98 11.85
N GLU A 210 11.08 14.29 11.57
CA GLU A 210 12.27 15.08 11.20
C GLU A 210 13.32 15.10 12.31
N ASN A 211 12.88 15.12 13.56
CA ASN A 211 13.75 15.13 14.74
C ASN A 211 14.09 13.74 15.27
N SER A 212 13.59 12.67 14.64
CA SER A 212 13.83 11.31 15.09
C SER A 212 15.25 10.85 14.75
N GLN A 213 15.84 10.08 15.67
CA GLN A 213 17.11 9.37 15.44
C GLN A 213 16.89 7.91 15.04
N ASP A 214 15.64 7.44 15.07
CA ASP A 214 15.29 6.10 14.69
C ASP A 214 15.39 5.92 13.16
N ILE A 215 16.16 4.92 12.74
CA ILE A 215 16.45 4.65 11.33
C ILE A 215 15.17 4.32 10.57
N GLU A 216 14.25 3.55 11.17
CA GLU A 216 12.98 3.19 10.53
C GLU A 216 12.09 4.41 10.33
N THR A 217 12.03 5.32 11.31
CA THR A 217 11.28 6.58 11.20
C THR A 217 11.87 7.50 10.13
N ILE A 218 13.19 7.68 10.11
CA ILE A 218 13.90 8.48 9.08
C ILE A 218 13.65 7.87 7.69
N PHE A 219 13.72 6.55 7.61
CA PHE A 219 13.47 5.81 6.38
C PHE A 219 12.04 6.04 5.86
N LEU A 220 11.03 5.89 6.72
CA LEU A 220 9.63 6.15 6.36
C LEU A 220 9.41 7.59 5.91
N LEU A 221 10.02 8.58 6.57
CA LEU A 221 9.96 9.98 6.19
C LEU A 221 10.46 10.19 4.77
N ASN A 222 11.70 9.74 4.50
CA ASN A 222 12.35 9.92 3.21
C ASN A 222 11.79 8.99 2.12
N HIS A 223 10.97 8.00 2.48
CA HIS A 223 10.23 7.19 1.52
C HIS A 223 9.03 7.97 0.96
N GLU A 224 8.26 8.61 1.83
CA GLU A 224 6.99 9.26 1.48
C GLU A 224 7.16 10.74 1.10
N TYR A 225 8.23 11.39 1.59
CA TYR A 225 8.46 12.82 1.39
C TYR A 225 9.68 13.11 0.53
N LYS A 226 9.46 13.94 -0.49
CA LYS A 226 10.52 14.49 -1.32
C LYS A 226 10.89 15.88 -0.81
N TRP A 227 12.15 16.04 -0.42
CA TRP A 227 12.66 17.30 0.08
C TRP A 227 12.78 18.35 -1.06
N PRO A 228 12.48 19.63 -0.81
CA PRO A 228 12.63 20.68 -1.82
C PRO A 228 14.05 20.78 -2.41
N GLN A 229 15.06 20.40 -1.64
CA GLN A 229 16.46 20.35 -2.09
C GLN A 229 16.69 19.24 -3.12
N GLU A 230 15.89 18.17 -3.10
CA GLU A 230 15.92 17.12 -4.12
C GLU A 230 15.29 17.60 -5.43
N ASP A 231 14.30 18.51 -5.41
CA ASP A 231 13.78 19.13 -6.64
C ASP A 231 14.83 19.98 -7.37
N ALA A 232 15.79 20.56 -6.63
CA ALA A 232 16.90 21.28 -7.24
C ALA A 232 17.84 20.35 -8.03
N VAL A 233 17.96 19.08 -7.60
CA VAL A 233 18.71 18.04 -8.33
C VAL A 233 18.03 17.77 -9.67
N ASP A 234 16.70 17.64 -9.70
CA ASP A 234 15.95 17.40 -10.94
C ASP A 234 16.20 18.49 -11.96
N LYS A 235 16.08 19.75 -11.51
CA LYS A 235 16.34 20.92 -12.34
C LYS A 235 17.77 20.96 -12.84
N TRP A 236 18.73 20.59 -11.98
CA TRP A 236 20.14 20.55 -12.36
C TRP A 236 20.40 19.44 -13.39
N LEU A 237 19.88 18.23 -13.17
CA LEU A 237 20.00 17.11 -14.08
C LEU A 237 19.34 17.44 -15.42
N LEU A 238 18.14 18.00 -15.45
CA LEU A 238 17.48 18.41 -16.70
C LEU A 238 18.28 19.42 -17.52
N LYS A 239 19.03 20.31 -16.84
CA LYS A 239 19.82 21.36 -17.50
C LYS A 239 21.22 20.91 -17.92
N ASN A 240 21.89 20.09 -17.09
CA ASN A 240 23.31 19.77 -17.24
C ASN A 240 23.58 18.28 -17.48
N GLY A 241 22.58 17.43 -17.26
CA GLY A 241 22.68 15.99 -17.40
C GLY A 241 22.76 15.56 -18.86
N GLU A 242 23.62 14.58 -19.11
CA GLU A 242 23.76 13.99 -20.43
C GLU A 242 22.64 12.98 -20.71
N LYS A 243 22.13 13.01 -21.94
CA LYS A 243 21.13 12.04 -22.39
C LYS A 243 21.77 10.66 -22.51
N ASN A 244 21.00 9.61 -22.18
CA ASN A 244 21.40 8.21 -22.26
C ASN A 244 22.51 7.74 -21.30
N VAL A 245 22.92 8.57 -20.34
CA VAL A 245 23.84 8.16 -19.28
C VAL A 245 23.04 7.48 -18.15
N ARG A 246 23.60 6.43 -17.56
CA ARG A 246 22.94 5.73 -16.46
C ARG A 246 23.13 6.50 -15.15
N ILE A 247 22.05 6.60 -14.38
CA ILE A 247 22.06 7.21 -13.04
C ILE A 247 21.85 6.10 -12.01
N TRP A 248 22.88 5.89 -11.22
CA TRP A 248 22.90 4.98 -10.08
C TRP A 248 22.41 5.72 -8.83
N MET A 249 21.50 5.11 -8.09
CA MET A 249 20.86 5.75 -6.94
C MET A 249 20.44 4.72 -5.91
N ASP A 250 20.12 5.14 -4.69
CA ASP A 250 19.54 4.23 -3.71
C ASP A 250 18.18 3.69 -4.22
N TYR A 251 17.72 2.59 -3.63
CA TYR A 251 16.53 1.89 -4.13
C TYR A 251 15.30 2.80 -4.29
N PHE A 252 15.12 3.73 -3.35
CA PHE A 252 13.94 4.57 -3.28
C PHE A 252 14.00 5.82 -4.16
N ALA A 253 15.20 6.35 -4.41
CA ALA A 253 15.40 7.41 -5.38
C ALA A 253 14.84 7.03 -6.77
N THR A 254 14.81 5.75 -7.13
CA THR A 254 14.27 5.31 -8.43
C THR A 254 12.81 5.73 -8.63
N GLY A 255 12.00 5.69 -7.56
CA GLY A 255 10.61 6.13 -7.55
C GLY A 255 10.48 7.66 -7.54
N THR A 256 11.19 8.32 -6.62
CA THR A 256 11.13 9.78 -6.43
C THR A 256 11.58 10.57 -7.66
N PHE A 257 12.57 10.03 -8.40
CA PHE A 257 13.13 10.66 -9.59
C PHE A 257 12.56 10.07 -10.89
N SER A 258 11.44 9.35 -10.85
CA SER A 258 10.83 8.67 -12.02
C SER A 258 10.62 9.59 -13.22
N PHE A 259 10.32 10.87 -12.99
CA PHE A 259 9.98 11.84 -14.04
C PHE A 259 11.17 12.47 -14.76
N ILE A 260 12.41 12.18 -14.35
CA ILE A 260 13.59 12.66 -15.05
C ILE A 260 13.82 11.82 -16.33
N PRO A 261 13.76 12.41 -17.54
CA PRO A 261 13.96 11.73 -18.82
C PRO A 261 15.45 11.61 -19.18
N LEU A 262 16.31 11.33 -18.19
CA LEU A 262 17.76 11.19 -18.38
C LEU A 262 18.16 9.73 -18.18
N GLY A 263 18.22 9.01 -19.30
CA GLY A 263 18.86 7.71 -19.41
C GLY A 263 18.28 6.60 -18.52
N TYR A 264 19.09 5.57 -18.32
CA TYR A 264 18.73 4.37 -17.58
C TYR A 264 18.91 4.60 -16.08
N LYS A 265 17.90 4.28 -15.27
CA LYS A 265 18.01 4.33 -13.80
C LYS A 265 18.41 2.97 -13.29
N SER A 266 19.33 2.92 -12.34
CA SER A 266 19.77 1.66 -11.75
C SER A 266 19.91 1.81 -10.25
N VAL A 267 19.50 0.76 -9.54
CA VAL A 267 19.72 0.67 -8.10
C VAL A 267 21.20 0.43 -7.87
N PHE A 268 21.80 1.26 -7.05
CA PHE A 268 23.17 1.11 -6.62
C PHE A 268 23.24 0.12 -5.46
N TYR A 269 23.99 -0.96 -5.67
CA TYR A 269 24.34 -1.90 -4.62
C TYR A 269 25.81 -1.75 -4.27
N ARG A 270 26.18 -1.99 -3.01
CA ARG A 270 27.56 -1.98 -2.50
C ARG A 270 28.54 -2.81 -3.34
N THR A 271 28.06 -3.92 -3.92
CA THR A 271 28.83 -4.83 -4.76
C THR A 271 28.91 -4.40 -6.23
N SER A 272 28.21 -3.34 -6.61
CA SER A 272 28.16 -2.86 -8.00
C SER A 272 29.48 -2.22 -8.40
N LYS A 273 30.02 -2.63 -9.55
CA LYS A 273 31.04 -1.85 -10.25
C LYS A 273 30.33 -0.82 -11.11
N ILE A 274 30.52 0.46 -10.79
CA ILE A 274 29.90 1.57 -11.53
C ILE A 274 30.81 1.94 -12.71
N PRO A 275 30.34 1.88 -13.97
CA PRO A 275 31.11 2.31 -15.13
C PRO A 275 31.57 3.77 -15.06
N ASN A 276 32.75 4.05 -15.63
CA ASN A 276 33.23 5.42 -15.78
C ASN A 276 32.31 6.20 -16.73
N GLY A 277 31.92 7.41 -16.34
CA GLY A 277 30.97 8.24 -17.07
C GLY A 277 29.53 8.20 -16.55
N ASP A 278 29.13 7.14 -15.84
CA ASP A 278 27.81 7.04 -15.19
C ASP A 278 27.71 7.95 -13.96
N TYR A 279 26.50 8.47 -13.71
CA TYR A 279 26.22 9.30 -12.55
C TYR A 279 25.86 8.46 -11.32
N VAL A 280 26.28 8.90 -10.14
CA VAL A 280 25.78 8.40 -8.86
C VAL A 280 25.09 9.54 -8.11
N LEU A 281 23.81 9.36 -7.82
CA LEU A 281 22.98 10.32 -7.11
C LEU A 281 22.81 9.90 -5.66
N LEU A 282 23.22 10.78 -4.75
CA LEU A 282 22.95 10.70 -3.31
C LEU A 282 21.92 11.77 -2.95
N ARG A 283 20.86 11.37 -2.27
CA ARG A 283 19.71 12.22 -1.90
C ARG A 283 19.77 12.68 -0.43
N TYR A 284 18.74 13.38 0.05
CA TYR A 284 18.68 13.94 1.41
C TYR A 284 19.02 12.90 2.48
N MET A 285 18.38 11.73 2.40
CA MET A 285 18.61 10.63 3.32
C MET A 285 20.06 10.15 3.36
N ASN A 286 20.77 10.14 2.21
CA ASN A 286 22.15 9.68 2.15
C ASN A 286 23.12 10.76 2.64
N VAL A 287 22.87 12.03 2.30
CA VAL A 287 23.81 13.12 2.61
C VAL A 287 23.61 13.66 4.01
N VAL A 288 22.36 13.92 4.41
CA VAL A 288 22.00 14.57 5.68
C VAL A 288 21.82 13.53 6.78
N ASN A 289 20.99 12.50 6.53
CA ASN A 289 20.78 11.45 7.54
C ASN A 289 21.91 10.41 7.56
N GLY A 290 22.79 10.40 6.54
CA GLY A 290 23.92 9.47 6.48
C GLY A 290 23.52 8.02 6.24
N ILE A 291 22.29 7.75 5.78
CA ILE A 291 21.74 6.41 5.62
C ILE A 291 21.61 6.06 4.13
N PHE A 292 22.15 4.91 3.75
CA PHE A 292 22.00 4.33 2.42
C PHE A 292 21.18 3.05 2.52
N VAL A 293 20.27 2.81 1.56
CA VAL A 293 19.32 1.70 1.60
C VAL A 293 19.41 0.84 0.36
N GLU A 294 19.56 -0.46 0.58
CA GLU A 294 19.55 -1.49 -0.47
C GLU A 294 18.47 -2.53 -0.17
N PRO A 295 17.75 -3.04 -1.18
CA PRO A 295 16.82 -4.14 -0.99
C PRO A 295 17.60 -5.44 -0.78
N ILE A 296 17.15 -6.27 0.14
CA ILE A 296 17.75 -7.60 0.34
C ILE A 296 17.35 -8.50 -0.85
N PRO A 297 18.31 -9.05 -1.62
CA PRO A 297 17.99 -9.91 -2.76
C PRO A 297 17.16 -11.12 -2.33
N GLY A 298 16.01 -11.33 -2.97
CA GLY A 298 15.11 -12.46 -2.68
C GLY A 298 14.03 -12.19 -1.64
N TYR A 299 14.15 -11.13 -0.84
CA TYR A 299 13.16 -10.75 0.18
C TYR A 299 12.42 -9.48 -0.23
N LYS A 300 11.13 -9.61 -0.59
CA LYS A 300 10.31 -8.45 -0.95
C LYS A 300 10.03 -7.60 0.30
N LYS A 301 10.42 -6.31 0.25
CA LYS A 301 10.20 -5.28 1.29
C LYS A 301 11.08 -5.42 2.55
N GLU A 302 12.19 -6.15 2.45
CA GLU A 302 13.26 -6.08 3.46
C GLU A 302 14.43 -5.26 2.92
N TYR A 303 15.06 -4.51 3.81
CA TYR A 303 16.04 -3.49 3.47
C TYR A 303 17.25 -3.59 4.39
N ASP A 304 18.43 -3.49 3.81
CA ASP A 304 19.65 -3.26 4.57
C ASP A 304 19.93 -1.77 4.65
N PHE A 305 20.26 -1.32 5.86
CA PHE A 305 20.63 0.06 6.17
C PHE A 305 22.13 0.15 6.39
N TYR A 306 22.76 1.08 5.69
CA TYR A 306 24.21 1.25 5.71
C TYR A 306 24.59 2.70 5.99
N ASN A 307 25.78 2.87 6.59
CA ASN A 307 26.34 4.20 6.72
C ASN A 307 26.85 4.68 5.35
N THR A 308 26.44 5.89 4.95
CA THR A 308 26.83 6.48 3.67
C THR A 308 28.35 6.70 3.55
N SER A 309 29.08 6.71 4.67
CA SER A 309 30.55 6.71 4.68
C SER A 309 31.15 5.54 3.89
N GLU A 310 30.52 4.37 3.90
CA GLU A 310 30.97 3.21 3.12
C GLU A 310 30.78 3.44 1.62
N ILE A 311 29.69 4.12 1.25
CA ILE A 311 29.41 4.52 -0.13
C ILE A 311 30.42 5.56 -0.62
N TYR A 312 30.76 6.57 0.20
CA TYR A 312 31.78 7.54 -0.17
C TYR A 312 33.15 6.91 -0.42
N ARG A 313 33.54 5.90 0.38
CA ARG A 313 34.77 5.13 0.15
C ARG A 313 34.75 4.40 -1.19
N LEU A 314 33.62 3.77 -1.54
CA LEU A 314 33.46 3.11 -2.84
C LEU A 314 33.53 4.10 -4.00
N LEU A 315 32.87 5.26 -3.90
CA LEU A 315 32.91 6.31 -4.93
C LEU A 315 34.34 6.81 -5.15
N THR A 316 35.13 6.95 -4.10
CA THR A 316 36.54 7.35 -4.20
C THR A 316 37.39 6.24 -4.82
N ASN A 317 37.14 4.97 -4.47
CA ASN A 317 37.81 3.82 -5.08
C ASN A 317 37.48 3.67 -6.57
N PHE A 318 36.30 4.13 -7.00
CA PHE A 318 35.90 4.20 -8.40
C PHE A 318 36.36 5.47 -9.12
N GLU A 319 37.22 6.28 -8.48
CA GLU A 319 37.78 7.53 -9.02
C GLU A 319 36.68 8.53 -9.45
N LYS A 320 35.51 8.46 -8.83
CA LYS A 320 34.37 9.34 -9.13
C LYS A 320 34.59 10.73 -8.54
N SER A 321 34.31 11.76 -9.33
CA SER A 321 34.40 13.16 -8.93
C SER A 321 33.02 13.75 -8.65
N LYS A 322 32.91 14.54 -7.58
CA LYS A 322 31.67 15.25 -7.24
C LYS A 322 31.46 16.43 -8.19
N ILE A 323 30.32 16.46 -8.87
CA ILE A 323 29.98 17.49 -9.88
C ILE A 323 28.81 18.39 -9.46
N TYR A 324 28.03 17.97 -8.46
CA TYR A 324 26.95 18.76 -7.87
C TYR A 324 26.89 18.51 -6.37
N ASP A 325 26.67 19.59 -5.62
CA ASP A 325 26.46 19.56 -4.18
C ASP A 325 25.60 20.77 -3.79
N ASN A 326 24.46 20.51 -3.15
CA ASN A 326 23.61 21.57 -2.57
C ASN A 326 23.47 21.43 -1.05
N GLY A 327 24.35 20.65 -0.41
CA GLY A 327 24.34 20.36 1.02
C GLY A 327 23.37 19.24 1.42
N ALA A 328 22.34 18.97 0.63
CA ALA A 328 21.35 17.92 0.90
C ALA A 328 21.39 16.77 -0.12
N SER A 329 21.89 17.01 -1.32
CA SER A 329 22.01 16.02 -2.38
C SER A 329 23.31 16.23 -3.14
N LYS A 330 23.90 15.12 -3.60
CA LYS A 330 25.19 15.11 -4.29
C LYS A 330 25.12 14.26 -5.55
N ILE A 331 25.79 14.71 -6.61
CA ILE A 331 25.99 13.92 -7.84
C ILE A 331 27.48 13.71 -8.03
N TRP A 332 27.84 12.45 -8.29
CA TRP A 332 29.20 12.00 -8.59
C TRP A 332 29.27 11.44 -10.01
N ARG A 333 30.41 11.57 -10.68
CA ARG A 333 30.64 11.06 -12.03
C ARG A 333 32.02 10.47 -12.23
#